data_AF-A0A520HRG2-F1
#
_entry.id   AF-A0A520HRG2-F1
#
_cell.length_a   1.000
_cell.length_b   1.000
_cell.length_c   1.000
_cell.angle_alpha   90.00
_cell.angle_beta   90.00
_cell.angle_gamma   90.00
#
_symmetry.space_group_name_H-M   'P 1'
#
loop_
_entity.id
_entity.type
_entity.pdbx_description
1 polymer ?
#
loop_
_entity_poly.entity_id
_entity_poly.type
_entity_poly.pdbx_seq_one_letter_code
_entity_poly.pdbx_strand_id
1 'polypeptide(L)'
;MKRLLLIFLTLLSLNSFAQQYNNEWIDYNKTYYKFKVATTGLWRIPQTALNTVGLGATPVGQFQLWRNGRQVPLFTSVQTGSLGASDYIEFWGEMNDGKPDNIMYRQSEFQLSDKWSLQTDTAAYFLTVNPSGANLRLTPAANTIPAGATADPYFMYTTGNYYRSRLFNGFASQVEHEYTYSSSYDEGEGWASGDIGKDGVETMSFNNLFPYTGAGAPNLDLKVNASGNATNPRSFTGTLNGSFAFSQQMDYFDYARTSSSLP
;
A
#
# COMPACT_ATOMS: atom_id res chain seq x y z
N MET A 1 8.66 -47.51 20.76
CA MET A 1 7.57 -46.53 20.55
C MET A 1 7.82 -45.21 21.28
N LYS A 2 7.93 -45.15 22.62
CA LYS A 2 8.15 -43.88 23.36
C LYS A 2 9.41 -43.08 22.93
N ARG A 3 10.52 -43.76 22.64
CA ARG A 3 11.77 -43.11 22.18
C ARG A 3 11.67 -42.53 20.76
N LEU A 4 10.92 -43.17 19.87
CA LEU A 4 10.69 -42.69 18.51
C LEU A 4 9.75 -41.47 18.51
N LEU A 5 8.73 -41.47 19.37
CA LEU A 5 7.83 -40.34 19.55
C LEU A 5 8.59 -39.10 20.06
N LEU A 6 9.51 -39.26 21.01
CA LEU A 6 10.33 -38.16 21.51
C LEU A 6 11.20 -37.55 20.41
N ILE A 7 11.89 -38.40 19.62
CA ILE A 7 12.73 -37.95 18.49
C ILE A 7 11.88 -37.19 17.47
N PHE A 8 10.70 -37.71 17.14
CA PHE A 8 9.77 -37.08 16.21
C PHE A 8 9.27 -35.72 16.72
N LEU A 9 8.90 -35.61 18.00
CA LEU A 9 8.47 -34.35 18.61
C LEU A 9 9.62 -33.31 18.69
N THR A 10 10.86 -33.73 18.96
CA THR A 10 12.02 -32.83 18.93
C THR A 10 12.34 -32.34 17.52
N LEU A 11 12.19 -33.18 16.49
CA LEU A 11 12.38 -32.77 15.09
C LEU A 11 11.27 -31.82 14.62
N LEU A 12 10.03 -31.99 15.10
CA LEU A 12 8.95 -31.05 14.86
C LEU A 12 9.20 -29.69 15.52
N SER A 13 9.81 -29.66 16.71
CA SER A 13 10.12 -28.39 17.39
C SER A 13 11.17 -27.54 16.67
N LEU A 14 12.02 -28.14 15.82
CA LEU A 14 12.98 -27.39 14.98
C LEU A 14 12.29 -26.55 13.89
N ASN A 15 11.01 -26.79 13.61
CA ASN A 15 10.20 -25.99 12.67
C ASN A 15 9.28 -24.99 13.42
N SER A 16 9.45 -24.81 14.72
CA SER A 16 8.71 -23.81 15.48
C SER A 16 9.30 -22.42 15.23
N PHE A 17 8.72 -21.68 14.28
CA PHE A 17 8.96 -20.25 14.18
C PHE A 17 8.17 -19.54 15.29
N ALA A 18 8.84 -18.71 16.08
CA ALA A 18 8.14 -17.79 16.98
C ALA A 18 7.26 -16.84 16.12
N GLN A 19 6.08 -16.48 16.62
CA GLN A 19 5.21 -15.52 15.93
C GLN A 19 5.97 -14.18 15.78
N GLN A 20 5.99 -13.65 14.57
CA GLN A 20 6.44 -12.28 14.33
C GLN A 20 5.37 -11.33 14.87
N TYR A 21 5.74 -10.51 15.85
CA TYR A 21 4.86 -9.56 16.53
C TYR A 21 4.77 -8.22 15.78
N ASN A 22 5.49 -8.08 14.64
CA ASN A 22 5.57 -6.88 13.80
C ASN A 22 6.12 -5.64 14.52
N ASN A 23 6.68 -5.82 15.71
CA ASN A 23 7.31 -4.78 16.53
C ASN A 23 8.83 -4.96 16.62
N GLU A 24 9.43 -5.85 15.82
CA GLU A 24 10.86 -6.19 15.85
C GLU A 24 11.76 -5.00 15.46
N TRP A 25 11.19 -4.01 14.79
CA TRP A 25 11.87 -2.75 14.44
C TRP A 25 12.02 -1.79 15.63
N ILE A 26 11.34 -2.05 16.74
CA ILE A 26 11.36 -1.21 17.95
C ILE A 26 12.53 -1.63 18.83
N ASP A 27 13.49 -0.72 18.98
CA ASP A 27 14.54 -0.81 19.98
C ASP A 27 14.11 -0.04 21.22
N TYR A 28 13.75 -0.76 22.28
CA TYR A 28 13.22 -0.17 23.52
C TYR A 28 14.22 0.73 24.27
N ASN A 29 15.50 0.75 23.87
CA ASN A 29 16.49 1.67 24.41
C ASN A 29 16.58 3.00 23.65
N LYS A 30 15.83 3.15 22.55
CA LYS A 30 15.79 4.35 21.73
C LYS A 30 14.54 5.18 22.00
N THR A 31 14.69 6.49 21.88
CA THR A 31 13.55 7.42 21.85
C THR A 31 13.03 7.56 20.42
N TYR A 32 11.72 7.47 20.25
CA TYR A 32 11.04 7.62 18.97
C TYR A 32 10.12 8.84 19.00
N TYR A 33 10.34 9.76 18.07
CA TYR A 33 9.55 10.98 17.91
C TYR A 33 8.48 10.73 16.86
N LYS A 34 7.23 10.57 17.32
CA LYS A 34 6.08 10.31 16.46
C LYS A 34 5.56 11.59 15.83
N PHE A 35 5.33 11.58 14.53
CA PHE A 35 4.59 12.62 13.81
C PHE A 35 3.68 12.00 12.76
N LYS A 36 2.80 12.83 12.18
CA LYS A 36 1.74 12.38 11.27
C LYS A 36 1.93 12.96 9.87
N VAL A 37 1.64 12.17 8.84
CA VAL A 37 1.61 12.57 7.43
C VAL A 37 0.25 12.21 6.86
N ALA A 38 -0.52 13.23 6.47
CA ALA A 38 -1.87 13.05 5.95
C ALA A 38 -1.94 12.99 4.41
N THR A 39 -0.92 13.51 3.72
CA THR A 39 -0.86 13.53 2.26
C THR A 39 0.47 13.00 1.76
N THR A 40 0.41 12.21 0.68
CA THR A 40 1.61 11.71 0.01
C THR A 40 2.33 12.85 -0.70
N GLY A 41 3.64 12.95 -0.52
CA GLY A 41 4.46 13.96 -1.17
C GLY A 41 5.85 14.09 -0.57
N LEU A 42 6.56 15.14 -0.98
CA LEU A 42 7.88 15.48 -0.46
C LEU A 42 7.73 16.32 0.82
N TRP A 43 8.28 15.83 1.92
CA TRP A 43 8.18 16.47 3.23
C TRP A 43 9.55 16.85 3.76
N ARG A 44 9.61 17.96 4.52
CA ARG A 44 10.83 18.44 5.18
C ARG A 44 10.64 18.60 6.67
N ILE A 45 11.66 18.20 7.44
CA ILE A 45 11.79 18.50 8.85
C ILE A 45 12.94 19.51 8.98
N PRO A 46 12.66 20.79 9.24
CA PRO A 46 13.71 21.80 9.37
C PRO A 46 14.53 21.58 10.65
N GLN A 47 15.78 22.03 10.64
CA GLN A 47 16.67 21.95 11.81
C GLN A 47 16.04 22.58 13.06
N THR A 48 15.30 23.68 12.91
CA THR A 48 14.61 24.35 14.01
C THR A 48 13.61 23.43 14.73
N ALA A 49 12.88 22.58 13.99
CA ALA A 49 11.95 21.61 14.57
C ALA A 49 12.68 20.44 15.25
N LEU A 50 13.86 20.06 14.78
CA LEU A 50 14.70 19.06 15.46
C LEU A 50 15.28 19.64 16.76
N ASN A 51 15.63 20.92 16.76
CA ASN A 51 16.20 21.59 17.92
C ASN A 51 15.20 21.69 19.09
N THR A 52 13.90 21.91 18.82
CA THR A 52 12.86 21.96 19.88
C THR A 52 12.71 20.65 20.64
N VAL A 53 13.11 19.53 20.04
CA VAL A 53 13.08 18.19 20.65
C VAL A 53 14.47 17.68 21.02
N GLY A 54 15.48 18.56 21.07
CA GLY A 54 16.84 18.22 21.51
C GLY A 54 17.70 17.46 20.49
N LEU A 55 17.27 17.38 19.23
CA LEU A 55 17.98 16.70 18.14
C LEU A 55 18.82 17.65 17.27
N GLY A 56 18.88 18.95 17.61
CA GLY A 56 19.51 19.98 16.78
C GLY A 56 21.01 19.77 16.54
N ALA A 57 21.71 19.08 17.45
CA ALA A 57 23.14 18.78 17.33
C ALA A 57 23.43 17.36 16.81
N THR A 58 22.40 16.55 16.56
CA THR A 58 22.57 15.15 16.12
C THR A 58 23.24 15.10 14.73
N PRO A 59 24.29 14.28 14.55
CA PRO A 59 24.90 14.10 13.25
C PRO A 59 23.90 13.53 12.23
N VAL A 60 23.88 14.10 11.03
CA VAL A 60 22.91 13.76 9.97
C VAL A 60 22.90 12.29 9.60
N GLY A 61 24.04 11.61 9.70
CA GLY A 61 24.18 10.17 9.43
C GLY A 61 23.48 9.26 10.45
N GLN A 62 23.08 9.78 11.61
CA GLN A 62 22.49 8.99 12.69
C GLN A 62 20.96 8.98 12.66
N PHE A 63 20.30 9.89 11.93
CA PHE A 63 18.85 9.89 11.85
C PHE A 63 18.29 8.62 11.20
N GLN A 64 17.21 8.10 11.74
CA GLN A 64 16.53 6.94 11.18
C GLN A 64 15.03 7.18 11.27
N LEU A 65 14.34 6.99 10.14
CA LEU A 65 12.90 7.21 10.02
C LEU A 65 12.20 5.87 9.77
N TRP A 66 11.10 5.64 10.48
CA TRP A 66 10.31 4.42 10.37
C TRP A 66 8.86 4.72 10.01
N ARG A 67 8.27 3.88 9.15
CA ARG A 67 6.83 3.78 8.86
C ARG A 67 6.46 2.31 8.75
N ASN A 68 5.39 1.89 9.43
CA ASN A 68 4.87 0.51 9.35
C ASN A 68 5.97 -0.57 9.51
N GLY A 69 6.88 -0.36 10.46
CA GLY A 69 8.00 -1.27 10.74
C GLY A 69 9.10 -1.35 9.69
N ARG A 70 9.09 -0.47 8.69
CA ARG A 70 10.12 -0.38 7.65
C ARG A 70 10.85 0.96 7.72
N GLN A 71 12.16 0.92 7.54
CA GLN A 71 12.95 2.13 7.50
C GLN A 71 12.66 2.89 6.20
N VAL A 72 12.47 4.20 6.31
CA VAL A 72 12.26 5.12 5.20
C VAL A 72 13.58 5.84 4.92
N PRO A 73 14.09 5.82 3.67
CA PRO A 73 15.28 6.57 3.29
C PRO A 73 15.12 8.07 3.51
N LEU A 74 16.18 8.71 3.98
CA LEU A 74 16.23 10.16 4.23
C LEU A 74 17.23 10.84 3.29
N PHE A 75 16.87 12.02 2.80
CA PHE A 75 17.83 13.01 2.31
C PHE A 75 18.11 14.03 3.41
N THR A 76 19.33 14.56 3.46
CA THR A 76 19.70 15.67 4.35
C THR A 76 20.41 16.73 3.53
N SER A 77 20.13 18.02 3.78
CA SER A 77 20.70 19.12 2.99
C SER A 77 22.23 19.21 3.09
N VAL A 78 22.79 18.72 4.20
CA VAL A 78 24.22 18.43 4.35
C VAL A 78 24.43 16.92 4.50
N GLN A 79 25.56 16.40 4.02
CA GLN A 79 25.82 14.95 3.98
C GLN A 79 26.60 14.43 5.20
N THR A 80 27.24 15.33 5.96
CA THR A 80 28.04 15.01 7.15
C THR A 80 27.87 16.09 8.22
N GLY A 81 28.31 15.80 9.45
CA GLY A 81 28.17 16.73 10.57
C GLY A 81 26.72 16.88 11.02
N SER A 82 26.39 18.02 11.63
CA SER A 82 25.04 18.34 12.09
C SER A 82 24.41 19.40 11.18
N LEU A 83 23.07 19.47 11.17
CA LEU A 83 22.34 20.46 10.37
C LEU A 83 22.59 21.88 10.92
N GLY A 84 22.83 22.84 10.02
CA GLY A 84 22.82 24.27 10.32
C GLY A 84 21.39 24.86 10.36
N ALA A 85 21.28 26.16 10.65
CA ALA A 85 19.98 26.80 10.88
C ALA A 85 19.01 26.77 9.68
N SER A 86 19.53 26.76 8.45
CA SER A 86 18.75 26.68 7.21
C SER A 86 18.61 25.26 6.66
N ASP A 87 19.20 24.27 7.33
CA ASP A 87 19.27 22.90 6.86
C ASP A 87 18.04 22.08 7.29
N TYR A 88 17.84 20.93 6.64
CA TYR A 88 16.67 20.09 6.84
C TYR A 88 16.94 18.61 6.53
N ILE A 89 16.07 17.76 7.09
CA ILE A 89 15.83 16.39 6.63
C ILE A 89 14.70 16.44 5.61
N GLU A 90 14.79 15.68 4.53
CA GLU A 90 13.74 15.51 3.52
C GLU A 90 13.46 14.03 3.29
N PHE A 91 12.20 13.70 3.03
CA PHE A 91 11.78 12.33 2.75
C PHE A 91 10.49 12.32 1.93
N TRP A 92 10.25 11.21 1.25
CA TRP A 92 8.96 10.95 0.62
C TRP A 92 7.98 10.42 1.68
N GLY A 93 7.06 11.28 2.09
CA GLY A 93 5.98 10.92 2.98
C GLY A 93 4.85 10.29 2.19
N GLU A 94 4.34 9.17 2.66
CA GLU A 94 3.18 8.48 2.11
C GLU A 94 2.06 8.56 3.14
N MET A 95 0.87 8.97 2.70
CA MET A 95 -0.34 8.86 3.52
C MET A 95 -0.63 7.40 3.88
N ASN A 96 -1.57 7.15 4.79
CA ASN A 96 -1.90 5.78 5.15
C ASN A 96 -2.64 5.08 4.01
N ASP A 97 -2.24 3.84 3.75
CA ASP A 97 -2.79 2.95 2.74
C ASP A 97 -3.34 1.68 3.41
N GLY A 98 -4.08 0.87 2.67
CA GLY A 98 -4.73 -0.35 3.18
C GLY A 98 -3.79 -1.54 3.35
N LYS A 99 -2.51 -1.44 2.97
CA LYS A 99 -1.55 -2.54 3.10
C LYS A 99 -1.47 -3.13 4.52
N PRO A 100 -1.45 -2.32 5.60
CA PRO A 100 -1.45 -2.86 6.96
C PRO A 100 -2.77 -3.54 7.35
N ASP A 101 -3.88 -3.25 6.66
CA ASP A 101 -5.18 -3.86 6.93
C ASP A 101 -5.25 -5.31 6.41
N ASN A 102 -4.37 -5.69 5.48
CA ASN A 102 -4.39 -7.02 4.84
C ASN A 102 -4.33 -8.19 5.84
N ILE A 103 -3.52 -8.05 6.90
CA ILE A 103 -3.36 -9.08 7.92
C ILE A 103 -4.60 -9.27 8.80
N MET A 104 -5.55 -8.33 8.75
CA MET A 104 -6.81 -8.40 9.49
C MET A 104 -7.86 -9.25 8.76
N TYR A 105 -7.68 -9.48 7.45
CA TYR A 105 -8.51 -10.41 6.67
C TYR A 105 -8.11 -11.85 6.97
N ARG A 106 -9.12 -12.74 7.01
CA ARG A 106 -8.89 -14.19 7.20
C ARG A 106 -8.03 -14.78 6.08
N GLN A 107 -8.23 -14.31 4.86
CA GLN A 107 -7.41 -14.62 3.71
C GLN A 107 -7.01 -13.30 3.03
N SER A 108 -5.75 -13.17 2.64
CA SER A 108 -5.20 -11.90 2.13
C SER A 108 -5.85 -11.46 0.81
N GLU A 109 -6.37 -12.42 0.05
CA GLU A 109 -7.11 -12.24 -1.21
C GLU A 109 -8.51 -11.63 -1.04
N PHE A 110 -9.03 -11.54 0.19
CA PHE A 110 -10.33 -10.92 0.45
C PHE A 110 -10.25 -9.39 0.36
N GLN A 111 -9.07 -8.81 0.58
CA GLN A 111 -8.86 -7.37 0.42
C GLN A 111 -8.74 -6.98 -1.05
N LEU A 112 -9.85 -6.56 -1.66
CA LEU A 112 -9.90 -6.22 -3.08
C LEU A 112 -9.10 -4.96 -3.47
N SER A 113 -8.85 -4.05 -2.53
CA SER A 113 -7.97 -2.89 -2.78
C SER A 113 -7.22 -2.50 -1.51
N ASP A 114 -5.93 -2.22 -1.66
CA ASP A 114 -5.05 -1.74 -0.60
C ASP A 114 -4.76 -0.23 -0.73
N LYS A 115 -5.48 0.49 -1.61
CA LYS A 115 -5.22 1.92 -1.86
C LYS A 115 -5.52 2.79 -0.64
N TRP A 116 -6.60 2.47 0.06
CA TRP A 116 -7.11 3.23 1.20
C TRP A 116 -7.17 2.34 2.42
N SER A 117 -6.78 2.88 3.57
CA SER A 117 -6.99 2.17 4.83
C SER A 117 -8.45 2.23 5.28
N LEU A 118 -8.90 1.17 5.93
CA LEU A 118 -10.21 1.07 6.58
C LEU A 118 -10.25 1.80 7.93
N GLN A 119 -9.09 2.20 8.47
CA GLN A 119 -8.96 2.75 9.83
C GLN A 119 -8.73 4.27 9.83
N THR A 120 -7.74 4.74 9.07
CA THR A 120 -7.36 6.16 9.01
C THR A 120 -6.60 6.47 7.74
N ASP A 121 -6.71 7.70 7.23
CA ASP A 121 -5.90 8.18 6.10
C ASP A 121 -4.51 8.69 6.50
N THR A 122 -4.27 8.90 7.79
CA THR A 122 -3.08 9.58 8.28
C THR A 122 -2.02 8.59 8.76
N ALA A 123 -0.87 8.57 8.10
CA ALA A 123 0.24 7.70 8.46
C ALA A 123 1.00 8.23 9.68
N ALA A 124 1.43 7.33 10.55
CA ALA A 124 2.37 7.64 11.63
C ALA A 124 3.80 7.32 11.21
N TYR A 125 4.68 8.30 11.39
CA TYR A 125 6.11 8.18 11.19
C TYR A 125 6.83 8.34 12.52
N PHE A 126 7.95 7.64 12.67
CA PHE A 126 8.76 7.68 13.89
C PHE A 126 10.21 7.99 13.53
N LEU A 127 10.67 9.18 13.92
CA LEU A 127 12.07 9.57 13.81
C LEU A 127 12.84 9.10 15.06
N THR A 128 14.03 8.55 14.89
CA THR A 128 14.92 8.17 15.98
C THR A 128 16.39 8.43 15.60
N VAL A 129 17.28 8.23 16.57
CA VAL A 129 18.73 8.37 16.40
C VAL A 129 19.38 7.00 16.59
N ASN A 130 20.08 6.54 15.56
CA ASN A 130 20.78 5.28 15.52
C ASN A 130 22.27 5.51 15.20
N PRO A 131 23.15 5.59 16.23
CA PRO A 131 24.57 5.88 16.04
C PRO A 131 25.36 4.67 15.52
N SER A 132 24.80 3.46 15.57
CA SER A 132 25.47 2.23 15.10
C SER A 132 25.61 2.14 13.57
N GLY A 133 25.06 3.09 12.82
CA GLY A 133 25.20 3.17 11.36
C GLY A 133 24.15 2.36 10.59
N ALA A 134 24.43 2.11 9.31
CA ALA A 134 23.56 1.41 8.36
C ALA A 134 22.16 2.03 8.15
N ASN A 135 22.03 3.34 8.39
CA ASN A 135 20.77 4.04 8.18
C ASN A 135 20.54 4.31 6.68
N LEU A 136 19.32 4.07 6.18
CA LEU A 136 18.95 4.33 4.79
C LEU A 136 19.05 5.82 4.45
N ARG A 137 19.70 6.12 3.31
CA ARG A 137 19.92 7.47 2.81
C ARG A 137 19.70 7.56 1.32
N LEU A 138 19.22 8.73 0.90
CA LEU A 138 19.26 9.16 -0.49
C LEU A 138 20.54 9.96 -0.71
N THR A 139 21.30 9.58 -1.73
CA THR A 139 22.52 10.29 -2.11
C THR A 139 22.20 11.33 -3.18
N PRO A 140 22.65 12.59 -3.05
CA PRO A 140 22.51 13.56 -4.11
C PRO A 140 23.23 13.07 -5.37
N ALA A 141 22.53 13.12 -6.50
CA ALA A 141 23.05 12.77 -7.81
C ALA A 141 22.77 13.90 -8.79
N ALA A 142 23.70 14.15 -9.71
CA ALA A 142 23.49 15.13 -10.76
C ALA A 142 22.47 14.60 -11.77
N ASN A 143 21.40 15.36 -12.02
CA ASN A 143 20.42 15.04 -13.05
C ASN A 143 20.90 15.54 -14.42
N THR A 144 21.85 14.81 -15.01
CA THR A 144 22.43 15.15 -16.33
C THR A 144 21.95 14.16 -17.37
N ILE A 145 21.47 14.64 -18.52
CA ILE A 145 21.18 13.80 -19.68
C ILE A 145 22.52 13.34 -20.27
N PRO A 146 22.80 12.02 -20.35
CA PRO A 146 24.05 11.53 -20.93
C PRO A 146 24.21 11.98 -22.39
N ALA A 147 25.43 12.28 -22.81
CA ALA A 147 25.71 12.62 -24.21
C ALA A 147 25.32 11.46 -25.13
N GLY A 148 24.51 11.74 -26.15
CA GLY A 148 24.00 10.72 -27.08
C GLY A 148 22.80 9.92 -26.57
N ALA A 149 22.24 10.26 -25.39
CA ALA A 149 20.99 9.66 -24.94
C ALA A 149 19.84 10.01 -25.91
N THR A 150 19.08 9.00 -26.32
CA THR A 150 17.83 9.13 -27.05
C THR A 150 16.67 9.03 -26.08
N ALA A 151 15.59 9.78 -26.33
CA ALA A 151 14.39 9.68 -25.50
C ALA A 151 13.72 8.31 -25.67
N ASP A 152 13.31 7.70 -24.56
CA ASP A 152 12.46 6.52 -24.60
C ASP A 152 11.11 6.90 -25.23
N PRO A 153 10.58 6.07 -26.15
CA PRO A 153 9.35 6.40 -26.87
C PRO A 153 8.09 6.38 -25.97
N TYR A 154 8.16 5.65 -24.86
CA TYR A 154 7.08 5.52 -23.89
C TYR A 154 7.62 5.09 -22.51
N PHE A 155 6.77 5.16 -21.50
CA PHE A 155 6.98 4.57 -20.18
C PHE A 155 5.72 3.85 -19.73
N MET A 156 5.86 2.88 -18.84
CA MET A 156 4.71 2.17 -18.26
C MET A 156 4.05 3.05 -17.20
N TYR A 157 2.74 3.25 -17.32
CA TYR A 157 1.96 4.04 -16.38
C TYR A 157 0.74 3.27 -15.92
N THR A 158 0.48 3.29 -14.61
CA THR A 158 -0.75 2.72 -14.03
C THR A 158 -1.60 3.85 -13.50
N THR A 159 -2.84 3.92 -13.99
CA THR A 159 -3.88 4.79 -13.45
C THR A 159 -5.09 3.95 -13.08
N GLY A 160 -5.89 4.44 -12.13
CA GLY A 160 -7.04 3.71 -11.63
C GLY A 160 -7.96 4.62 -10.82
N ASN A 161 -9.24 4.26 -10.80
CA ASN A 161 -10.20 4.85 -9.88
C ASN A 161 -10.33 3.93 -8.67
N TYR A 162 -9.91 4.43 -7.51
CA TYR A 162 -9.98 3.68 -6.26
C TYR A 162 -11.07 4.30 -5.42
N TYR A 163 -12.26 3.69 -5.46
CA TYR A 163 -13.42 4.24 -4.80
C TYR A 163 -13.21 4.37 -3.29
N ARG A 164 -13.81 5.41 -2.72
CA ARG A 164 -13.88 5.67 -1.28
C ARG A 164 -15.26 6.24 -0.90
N SER A 165 -16.28 5.87 -1.67
CA SER A 165 -17.63 6.44 -1.58
C SER A 165 -18.41 5.84 -0.42
N ARG A 166 -18.22 4.54 -0.17
CA ARG A 166 -18.78 3.83 0.99
C ARG A 166 -17.83 2.74 1.46
N LEU A 167 -17.95 2.40 2.73
CA LEU A 167 -17.35 1.19 3.29
C LEU A 167 -18.33 0.04 3.05
N PHE A 168 -17.91 -0.95 2.26
CA PHE A 168 -18.69 -2.14 1.95
C PHE A 168 -18.37 -3.25 2.96
N ASN A 169 -19.41 -3.88 3.51
CA ASN A 169 -19.29 -4.88 4.59
C ASN A 169 -18.89 -6.28 4.09
N GLY A 170 -18.71 -6.47 2.79
CA GLY A 170 -18.30 -7.75 2.21
C GLY A 170 -19.41 -8.81 2.24
N PHE A 171 -18.99 -10.06 2.42
CA PHE A 171 -19.85 -11.22 2.41
C PHE A 171 -20.89 -11.20 3.53
N ALA A 172 -22.13 -11.52 3.17
CA ALA A 172 -23.22 -11.70 4.11
C ALA A 172 -23.82 -13.10 3.99
N SER A 173 -24.16 -13.67 5.15
CA SER A 173 -25.04 -14.83 5.23
C SER A 173 -26.48 -14.35 5.44
N GLN A 174 -27.43 -14.92 4.70
CA GLN A 174 -28.85 -14.64 4.92
C GLN A 174 -29.36 -15.51 6.07
N VAL A 175 -29.77 -14.86 7.15
CA VAL A 175 -30.42 -15.51 8.30
C VAL A 175 -31.85 -15.00 8.34
N GLU A 176 -32.79 -15.87 7.96
CA GLU A 176 -34.20 -15.52 7.74
C GLU A 176 -34.37 -14.35 6.75
N HIS A 177 -34.69 -13.16 7.25
CA HIS A 177 -34.97 -11.94 6.49
C HIS A 177 -33.86 -10.88 6.61
N GLU A 178 -32.74 -11.20 7.28
CA GLU A 178 -31.65 -10.26 7.54
C GLU A 178 -30.31 -10.78 7.01
N TYR A 179 -29.44 -9.83 6.67
CA TYR A 179 -28.06 -10.09 6.31
C TYR A 179 -27.17 -10.02 7.55
N THR A 180 -26.50 -11.12 7.85
CA THR A 180 -25.54 -11.23 8.95
C THR A 180 -24.12 -11.20 8.38
N TYR A 181 -23.29 -10.33 8.94
CA TYR A 181 -21.89 -10.14 8.54
C TYR A 181 -20.94 -10.72 9.58
N SER A 182 -19.76 -11.11 9.13
CA SER A 182 -18.68 -11.53 10.03
C SER A 182 -18.17 -10.35 10.86
N SER A 183 -17.74 -10.61 12.10
CA SER A 183 -17.03 -9.63 12.93
C SER A 183 -15.54 -9.53 12.61
N SER A 184 -15.03 -10.40 11.74
CA SER A 184 -13.68 -10.37 11.16
C SER A 184 -13.76 -9.87 9.73
N TYR A 185 -12.69 -9.24 9.23
CA TYR A 185 -12.64 -8.78 7.85
C TYR A 185 -12.82 -9.93 6.87
N ASP A 186 -13.76 -9.76 5.95
CA ASP A 186 -14.25 -10.85 5.11
C ASP A 186 -14.23 -10.53 3.61
N GLU A 187 -14.59 -11.53 2.81
CA GLU A 187 -14.65 -11.50 1.35
C GLU A 187 -15.31 -10.22 0.80
N GLY A 188 -14.57 -9.47 -0.01
CA GLY A 188 -15.09 -8.26 -0.66
C GLY A 188 -15.26 -7.04 0.24
N GLU A 189 -14.99 -7.15 1.55
CA GLU A 189 -15.07 -6.02 2.48
C GLU A 189 -14.01 -4.96 2.16
N GLY A 190 -14.41 -3.68 2.16
CA GLY A 190 -13.51 -2.58 1.92
C GLY A 190 -14.16 -1.35 1.28
N TRP A 191 -13.35 -0.37 0.89
CA TRP A 191 -13.85 0.82 0.20
C TRP A 191 -14.33 0.48 -1.22
N ALA A 192 -15.54 0.92 -1.55
CA ALA A 192 -16.20 0.63 -2.82
C ALA A 192 -16.94 1.85 -3.40
N SER A 193 -17.40 1.70 -4.63
CA SER A 193 -18.33 2.61 -5.30
C SER A 193 -19.71 2.58 -4.63
N GLY A 194 -20.66 3.36 -5.15
CA GLY A 194 -22.07 3.07 -4.91
C GLY A 194 -22.49 1.71 -5.48
N ASP A 195 -23.69 1.25 -5.13
CA ASP A 195 -24.24 0.01 -5.68
C ASP A 195 -24.53 0.19 -7.18
N ILE A 196 -24.12 -0.80 -7.97
CA ILE A 196 -24.46 -0.88 -9.40
C ILE A 196 -25.67 -1.82 -9.53
N GLY A 197 -26.83 -1.25 -9.83
CA GLY A 197 -28.06 -2.01 -10.03
C GLY A 197 -28.05 -2.84 -11.32
N LYS A 198 -29.09 -3.65 -11.51
CA LYS A 198 -29.32 -4.36 -12.77
C LYS A 198 -29.32 -3.37 -13.95
N ASP A 199 -28.60 -3.72 -15.01
CA ASP A 199 -28.40 -2.90 -16.22
C ASP A 199 -27.75 -1.53 -15.95
N GLY A 200 -27.25 -1.31 -14.73
CA GLY A 200 -26.51 -0.12 -14.34
C GLY A 200 -25.11 -0.10 -14.94
N VAL A 201 -24.62 1.10 -15.24
CA VAL A 201 -23.29 1.30 -15.83
C VAL A 201 -22.53 2.29 -14.97
N GLU A 202 -21.39 1.84 -14.43
CA GLU A 202 -20.43 2.74 -13.80
C GLU A 202 -19.36 3.11 -14.84
N THR A 203 -19.26 4.41 -15.14
CA THR A 203 -18.30 4.92 -16.14
C THR A 203 -17.18 5.69 -15.47
N MET A 204 -15.95 5.34 -15.83
CA MET A 204 -14.75 6.05 -15.42
C MET A 204 -14.05 6.66 -16.64
N SER A 205 -13.57 7.89 -16.52
CA SER A 205 -12.87 8.59 -17.58
C SER A 205 -11.47 8.98 -17.15
N PHE A 206 -10.48 8.56 -17.94
CA PHE A 206 -9.10 8.98 -17.79
C PHE A 206 -8.70 9.83 -18.99
N ASN A 207 -8.32 11.07 -18.73
CA ASN A 207 -7.91 12.02 -19.76
C ASN A 207 -6.39 12.16 -19.76
N ASN A 208 -5.83 12.67 -20.87
CA ASN A 208 -4.40 13.00 -20.98
C ASN A 208 -3.44 11.80 -20.76
N LEU A 209 -3.86 10.59 -21.15
CA LEU A 209 -3.01 9.40 -21.03
C LEU A 209 -2.00 9.24 -22.17
N PHE A 210 -2.26 9.85 -23.34
CA PHE A 210 -1.38 9.81 -24.53
C PHE A 210 -0.73 8.42 -24.80
N PRO A 211 -1.53 7.35 -24.99
CA PRO A 211 -1.00 6.01 -25.15
C PRO A 211 -0.10 5.91 -26.39
N TYR A 212 1.05 5.25 -26.24
CA TYR A 212 1.93 4.97 -27.37
C TYR A 212 1.40 3.80 -28.18
N THR A 213 1.11 4.01 -29.47
CA THR A 213 0.53 3.01 -30.39
C THR A 213 1.50 2.62 -31.52
N GLY A 214 2.79 2.94 -31.37
CA GLY A 214 3.82 2.63 -32.38
C GLY A 214 4.26 1.16 -32.34
N ALA A 215 5.21 0.80 -33.21
CA ALA A 215 5.78 -0.54 -33.23
C ALA A 215 6.45 -0.87 -31.88
N GLY A 216 6.11 -2.02 -31.31
CA GLY A 216 6.61 -2.44 -30.00
C GLY A 216 5.88 -1.82 -28.80
N ALA A 217 4.72 -1.20 -29.01
CA ALA A 217 3.80 -0.86 -27.93
C ALA A 217 3.36 -2.13 -27.17
N PRO A 218 3.46 -2.16 -25.83
CA PRO A 218 2.94 -3.27 -25.04
C PRO A 218 1.41 -3.21 -24.97
N ASN A 219 0.79 -4.36 -24.73
CA ASN A 219 -0.64 -4.42 -24.43
C ASN A 219 -0.95 -3.63 -23.15
N LEU A 220 -2.12 -3.01 -23.11
CA LEU A 220 -2.70 -2.43 -21.91
C LEU A 220 -3.31 -3.54 -21.04
N ASP A 221 -3.10 -3.50 -19.73
CA ASP A 221 -3.83 -4.34 -18.78
C ASP A 221 -4.98 -3.56 -18.13
N LEU A 222 -6.21 -3.98 -18.39
CA LEU A 222 -7.40 -3.54 -17.65
C LEU A 222 -7.64 -4.47 -16.46
N LYS A 223 -7.79 -3.91 -15.26
CA LYS A 223 -8.11 -4.66 -14.04
C LYS A 223 -9.34 -4.07 -13.36
N VAL A 224 -10.26 -4.94 -12.95
CA VAL A 224 -11.47 -4.58 -12.21
C VAL A 224 -11.65 -5.55 -11.05
N ASN A 225 -11.81 -5.00 -9.86
CA ASN A 225 -12.22 -5.77 -8.70
C ASN A 225 -13.65 -5.36 -8.35
N ALA A 226 -14.51 -6.35 -8.13
CA ALA A 226 -15.93 -6.16 -7.84
C ALA A 226 -16.37 -7.10 -6.71
N SER A 227 -17.41 -6.71 -5.98
CA SER A 227 -18.02 -7.55 -4.95
C SER A 227 -19.53 -7.46 -5.04
N GLY A 228 -20.19 -8.57 -4.69
CA GLY A 228 -21.61 -8.73 -4.62
C GLY A 228 -22.26 -8.24 -3.34
N ASN A 229 -23.47 -7.70 -3.45
CA ASN A 229 -24.21 -7.13 -2.31
C ASN A 229 -25.66 -7.64 -2.18
N ALA A 230 -26.03 -8.71 -2.89
CA ALA A 230 -27.41 -9.17 -2.97
C ALA A 230 -27.46 -10.66 -3.32
N THR A 231 -28.51 -11.36 -2.89
CA THR A 231 -28.68 -12.82 -3.05
C THR A 231 -29.22 -13.25 -4.42
N ASN A 232 -28.81 -12.60 -5.49
CA ASN A 232 -29.19 -12.97 -6.85
C ASN A 232 -27.94 -13.35 -7.69
N PRO A 233 -28.09 -14.27 -8.65
CA PRO A 233 -27.06 -14.49 -9.65
C PRO A 233 -26.94 -13.26 -10.55
N ARG A 234 -25.73 -12.99 -11.04
CA ARG A 234 -25.44 -11.87 -11.95
C ARG A 234 -24.08 -12.03 -12.63
N SER A 235 -23.92 -11.29 -13.70
CA SER A 235 -22.63 -11.06 -14.33
C SER A 235 -22.40 -9.57 -14.52
N PHE A 236 -21.14 -9.18 -14.67
CA PHE A 236 -20.78 -7.84 -15.11
C PHE A 236 -19.82 -7.93 -16.30
N THR A 237 -19.84 -6.88 -17.11
CA THR A 237 -19.02 -6.77 -18.32
C THR A 237 -18.11 -5.56 -18.19
N GLY A 238 -16.83 -5.74 -18.50
CA GLY A 238 -15.87 -4.65 -18.66
C GLY A 238 -15.79 -4.23 -20.12
N THR A 239 -15.89 -2.92 -20.37
CA THR A 239 -15.60 -2.34 -21.68
C THR A 239 -14.60 -1.20 -21.56
N LEU A 240 -13.79 -0.99 -22.60
CA LEU A 240 -12.86 0.13 -22.71
C LEU A 240 -13.16 0.87 -24.02
N ASN A 241 -13.56 2.15 -23.93
CA ASN A 241 -13.94 2.96 -25.09
C ASN A 241 -14.97 2.28 -26.01
N GLY A 242 -15.92 1.53 -25.42
CA GLY A 242 -16.95 0.77 -26.15
C GLY A 242 -16.51 -0.61 -26.65
N SER A 243 -15.21 -0.93 -26.60
CA SER A 243 -14.71 -2.27 -26.93
C SER A 243 -14.90 -3.23 -25.75
N PHE A 244 -15.41 -4.43 -26.02
CA PHE A 244 -15.52 -5.49 -25.02
C PHE A 244 -14.14 -5.92 -24.52
N ALA A 245 -13.98 -6.00 -23.20
CA ALA A 245 -12.77 -6.53 -22.57
C ALA A 245 -13.02 -7.92 -21.98
N PHE A 246 -14.03 -8.06 -21.13
CA PHE A 246 -14.34 -9.32 -20.46
C PHE A 246 -15.80 -9.36 -19.98
N SER A 247 -16.28 -10.57 -19.67
CA SER A 247 -17.52 -10.83 -18.94
C SER A 247 -17.22 -11.76 -17.78
N GLN A 248 -17.74 -11.46 -16.60
CA GLN A 248 -17.45 -12.17 -15.36
C GLN A 248 -18.76 -12.48 -14.62
N GLN A 249 -18.98 -13.75 -14.30
CA GLN A 249 -20.04 -14.17 -13.38
C GLN A 249 -19.63 -13.82 -11.95
N MET A 250 -20.56 -13.29 -11.15
CA MET A 250 -20.35 -12.86 -9.77
C MET A 250 -21.66 -12.97 -9.00
N ASP A 251 -22.01 -14.18 -8.60
CA ASP A 251 -23.31 -14.46 -7.99
C ASP A 251 -23.33 -14.11 -6.49
N TYR A 252 -24.50 -13.77 -5.96
CA TYR A 252 -24.72 -13.61 -4.52
C TYR A 252 -23.81 -12.54 -3.87
N PHE A 253 -23.04 -12.89 -2.85
CA PHE A 253 -22.07 -12.01 -2.18
C PHE A 253 -20.62 -12.32 -2.59
N ASP A 254 -20.43 -13.05 -3.70
CA ASP A 254 -19.11 -13.40 -4.23
C ASP A 254 -18.34 -12.14 -4.68
N TYR A 255 -17.03 -12.29 -4.84
CA TYR A 255 -16.16 -11.24 -5.35
C TYR A 255 -15.42 -11.70 -6.61
N ALA A 256 -15.00 -10.74 -7.42
CA ALA A 256 -14.21 -11.00 -8.61
C ALA A 256 -12.99 -10.08 -8.67
N ARG A 257 -11.86 -10.65 -9.09
CA ARG A 257 -10.67 -9.92 -9.51
C ARG A 257 -10.42 -10.26 -10.98
N THR A 258 -10.88 -9.40 -11.87
CA THR A 258 -10.82 -9.65 -13.30
C THR A 258 -9.73 -8.80 -13.93
N SER A 259 -8.98 -9.40 -14.84
CA SER A 259 -7.99 -8.70 -15.66
C SER A 259 -8.10 -9.12 -17.12
N SER A 260 -7.92 -8.17 -18.04
CA SER A 260 -7.83 -8.43 -19.47
C SER A 260 -6.72 -7.60 -20.07
N SER A 261 -5.88 -8.23 -20.89
CA SER A 261 -4.90 -7.53 -21.71
C SER A 261 -5.54 -7.16 -23.05
N LEU A 262 -5.42 -5.90 -23.43
CA LEU A 262 -5.99 -5.32 -24.64
C LEU A 262 -4.86 -4.76 -25.52
N PRO A 263 -4.95 -4.88 -26.85
CA PRO A 263 -3.98 -4.27 -27.77
C PRO A 263 -4.04 -2.74 -27.75
#